data_AF-F9XHL4-F1
#
_entry.id   AF-F9XHL4-F1
#
_cell.length_a   1.000
_cell.length_b   1.000
_cell.length_c   1.000
_cell.angle_alpha   90.00
_cell.angle_beta   90.00
_cell.angle_gamma   90.00
#
_symmetry.space_group_name_H-M   'P 1'
#
loop_
_entity.id
_entity.type
_entity.pdbx_description
1 polymer ?
#
loop_
_entity_poly.entity_id
_entity_poly.type
_entity_poly.pdbx_seq_one_letter_code
_entity_poly.pdbx_strand_id
1 'polypeptide(L)'
;KVPTYEYYGFTLYLTSSLSFIVYLLWSFLPSPFLHQLGISYYPNRWWALAIPAWTVMLLVYIYVALASYNVGYLTLPLTSLECLVDEAANVAVVD
;
A
#
# COMPACT_ATOMS: atom_id res chain seq x y z
N LYS A 1 -7.69 -30.21 6.16
CA LYS A 1 -7.98 -28.75 6.19
C LYS A 1 -7.64 -28.20 4.82
N VAL A 2 -8.62 -27.72 4.06
CA VAL A 2 -8.38 -27.07 2.76
C VAL A 2 -7.60 -25.79 3.02
N PRO A 3 -6.57 -25.44 2.20
CA PRO A 3 -5.84 -24.19 2.37
C PRO A 3 -6.79 -23.01 2.13
N THR A 4 -7.23 -22.37 3.20
CA THR A 4 -8.21 -21.28 3.18
C THR A 4 -7.65 -20.00 2.57
N TYR A 5 -6.32 -19.87 2.48
CA TYR A 5 -5.62 -18.66 2.03
C TYR A 5 -5.68 -18.43 0.51
N GLU A 6 -5.82 -19.48 -0.29
CA GLU A 6 -5.80 -19.39 -1.76
C GLU A 6 -7.01 -18.63 -2.31
N TYR A 7 -8.17 -18.80 -1.68
CA TYR A 7 -9.40 -18.12 -2.09
C TYR A 7 -9.35 -16.61 -1.87
N TYR A 8 -8.71 -16.13 -0.80
CA TYR A 8 -8.59 -14.69 -0.55
C TYR A 8 -7.75 -14.00 -1.62
N GLY A 9 -6.63 -14.62 -2.02
CA GLY A 9 -5.80 -14.11 -3.12
C GLY A 9 -6.57 -14.07 -4.44
N PHE A 10 -7.31 -15.13 -4.75
CA PHE A 10 -8.12 -15.20 -5.96
C PHE A 10 -9.26 -14.16 -5.98
N THR A 11 -10.00 -14.02 -4.88
CA THR A 11 -11.07 -13.01 -4.76
C THR A 11 -10.51 -11.59 -4.84
N LEU A 12 -9.37 -11.32 -4.19
CA LEU A 12 -8.71 -10.02 -4.26
C LEU A 12 -8.24 -9.73 -5.68
N TYR A 13 -7.62 -10.69 -6.37
CA TYR A 13 -7.20 -10.54 -7.76
C TYR A 13 -8.37 -10.20 -8.68
N LEU A 14 -9.48 -10.93 -8.59
CA LEU A 14 -10.65 -10.66 -9.43
C LEU A 14 -11.27 -9.29 -9.13
N THR A 15 -11.47 -8.97 -7.86
CA THR A 15 -12.11 -7.70 -7.46
C THR A 15 -11.22 -6.48 -7.74
N SER A 16 -9.92 -6.58 -7.52
CA SER A 16 -8.94 -5.53 -7.87
C SER A 16 -8.84 -5.32 -9.38
N SER A 17 -8.79 -6.40 -10.16
CA SER A 17 -8.74 -6.31 -11.63
C SER A 17 -10.02 -5.67 -12.19
N LEU A 18 -11.19 -6.10 -11.72
CA LEU A 18 -12.47 -5.53 -12.13
C LEU A 18 -12.57 -4.05 -11.77
N SER A 19 -12.26 -3.69 -10.52
CA SER A 19 -12.31 -2.29 -10.06
C SER A 19 -11.32 -1.40 -10.81
N PHE A 20 -10.14 -1.92 -11.14
CA PHE A 20 -9.16 -1.19 -11.96
C PHE A 20 -9.68 -0.94 -13.39
N ILE A 21 -10.31 -1.93 -14.03
CA ILE A 21 -10.92 -1.74 -15.36
C ILE A 21 -12.02 -0.68 -15.29
N VAL A 22 -12.91 -0.74 -14.30
CA VAL A 22 -13.97 0.25 -14.11
C VAL A 22 -13.38 1.65 -13.89
N TYR A 23 -12.31 1.77 -13.12
CA TYR A 23 -11.59 3.02 -12.91
C TYR A 23 -10.99 3.60 -14.20
N LEU A 24 -10.36 2.76 -15.03
CA LEU A 24 -9.85 3.17 -16.33
C LEU A 24 -10.98 3.62 -17.26
N LEU A 25 -12.06 2.85 -17.33
CA LEU A 25 -13.22 3.21 -18.15
C LEU A 25 -13.79 4.56 -17.72
N TRP A 26 -14.01 4.77 -16.42
CA TRP A 26 -14.53 6.03 -15.89
C TRP A 26 -13.59 7.22 -16.15
N SER A 27 -12.27 7.03 -16.01
CA SER A 27 -11.29 8.11 -16.18
C SER A 27 -11.09 8.51 -17.65
N PHE A 28 -11.02 7.55 -18.57
CA PHE A 28 -10.67 7.79 -19.98
C PHE A 28 -11.86 7.92 -20.93
N LEU A 29 -13.04 7.34 -20.65
CA LEU A 29 -14.18 7.47 -21.56
C LEU A 29 -14.67 8.93 -21.64
N PRO A 30 -15.05 9.41 -22.83
CA PRO A 30 -15.66 10.74 -22.98
C PRO A 30 -17.07 10.77 -22.37
N SER A 31 -17.51 11.95 -21.92
CA SER A 31 -18.80 12.10 -21.24
C SER A 31 -20.01 11.59 -22.03
N PRO A 32 -20.14 11.75 -23.37
CA PRO A 32 -21.32 11.27 -24.09
C PRO A 32 -21.47 9.75 -24.01
N PHE A 33 -20.35 9.01 -23.97
CA PHE A 33 -20.36 7.56 -23.88
C PHE A 33 -20.82 7.07 -22.50
N LEU A 34 -20.40 7.77 -21.43
CA LEU A 34 -20.90 7.51 -20.07
C LEU A 34 -22.40 7.77 -19.93
N HIS A 35 -22.92 8.82 -20.58
CA HIS A 35 -24.35 9.11 -20.59
C HIS A 35 -25.15 8.06 -21.36
N GLN A 36 -24.60 7.50 -22.45
CA GLN A 36 -25.23 6.37 -23.17
C GLN A 36 -25.26 5.08 -22.33
N LEU A 37 -24.26 4.88 -21.47
CA LEU A 37 -24.24 3.82 -20.46
C LEU A 37 -25.21 4.06 -19.29
N GLY A 38 -25.92 5.19 -19.26
CA GLY A 38 -26.84 5.57 -18.19
C GLY A 38 -26.16 6.18 -16.96
N ILE A 39 -24.87 6.50 -17.04
CA ILE A 39 -24.07 7.04 -15.93
C ILE A 39 -24.03 8.57 -16.03
N SER A 40 -25.01 9.23 -15.42
CA SER A 40 -25.12 10.70 -15.42
C SER A 40 -24.48 11.36 -14.20
N TYR A 41 -24.30 10.62 -13.10
CA TYR A 41 -23.74 11.14 -11.85
C TYR A 41 -22.45 10.40 -11.47
N TYR A 42 -21.33 11.11 -11.48
CA TYR A 42 -20.02 10.61 -11.09
C TYR A 42 -19.15 11.76 -10.54
N PRO A 43 -18.14 11.47 -9.68
CA PRO A 43 -17.32 12.51 -9.07
C PRO A 43 -16.46 13.26 -10.10
N ASN A 44 -15.94 14.44 -9.73
CA ASN A 44 -15.07 15.22 -10.62
C ASN A 44 -13.88 14.37 -11.13
N ARG A 45 -13.61 14.43 -12.44
CA ARG A 45 -12.50 13.70 -13.09
C ARG A 45 -11.13 14.02 -12.53
N TRP A 46 -10.96 15.14 -11.84
CA TRP A 46 -9.72 15.46 -11.13
C TRP A 46 -9.29 14.35 -10.16
N TRP A 47 -10.23 13.61 -9.59
CA TRP A 47 -9.93 12.45 -8.74
C TRP A 47 -9.16 11.34 -9.46
N ALA A 48 -9.29 11.23 -10.79
CA ALA A 48 -8.51 10.27 -11.58
C ALA A 48 -7.00 10.55 -11.54
N LEU A 49 -6.60 11.79 -11.26
CA LEU A 49 -5.21 12.19 -11.05
C LEU A 49 -4.84 12.18 -9.56
N ALA A 50 -5.74 12.66 -8.71
CA ALA A 50 -5.48 12.81 -7.29
C ALA A 50 -5.22 11.46 -6.58
N ILE A 51 -6.03 10.44 -6.87
CA ILE A 51 -5.89 9.11 -6.27
C ILE A 51 -4.49 8.50 -6.52
N PRO A 52 -4.01 8.34 -7.77
CA PRO A 52 -2.70 7.75 -8.01
C PRO A 52 -1.56 8.61 -7.45
N ALA A 53 -1.64 9.94 -7.56
CA ALA A 53 -0.62 10.84 -7.00
C ALA A 53 -0.51 10.70 -5.49
N TRP A 54 -1.65 10.66 -4.79
CA TRP A 54 -1.69 10.51 -3.34
C TRP A 54 -1.20 9.13 -2.88
N THR A 55 -1.55 8.06 -3.61
CA THR A 55 -1.04 6.71 -3.34
C THR A 55 0.49 6.64 -3.43
N VAL A 56 1.10 7.25 -4.46
CA VAL A 56 2.57 7.29 -4.59
C VAL A 56 3.20 8.03 -3.41
N MET A 57 2.66 9.20 -3.05
CA MET A 57 3.18 9.97 -1.90
C MET A 57 2.99 9.25 -0.57
N LEU A 58 1.88 8.52 -0.40
CA LEU A 58 1.62 7.71 0.78
C LEU A 58 2.63 6.56 0.90
N LEU A 59 3.01 5.90 -0.20
CA LEU A 59 4.06 4.88 -0.18
C LEU A 59 5.39 5.46 0.28
N VAL A 60 5.81 6.60 -0.27
CA VAL A 60 7.05 7.29 0.15
C VAL A 60 6.98 7.67 1.63
N TYR A 61 5.84 8.19 2.08
CA TYR A 61 5.62 8.54 3.48
C TYR A 61 5.79 7.31 4.39
N ILE A 62 5.21 6.16 4.03
CA ILE A 62 5.35 4.92 4.80
C ILE A 62 6.82 4.52 4.92
N TYR A 63 7.59 4.57 3.83
CA TYR A 63 9.02 4.26 3.87
C TYR A 63 9.80 5.17 4.82
N VAL A 64 9.57 6.49 4.73
CA VAL A 64 10.24 7.47 5.61
C VAL A 64 9.82 7.28 7.06
N ALA A 65 8.52 7.08 7.32
CA ALA A 65 7.99 6.84 8.65
C ALA A 65 8.60 5.58 9.29
N LEU A 66 8.61 4.46 8.55
CA LEU A 66 9.22 3.21 9.03
C LEU A 66 10.72 3.36 9.25
N ALA A 67 11.45 4.02 8.35
CA ALA A 67 12.88 4.29 8.53
C ALA A 67 13.13 5.13 9.79
N SER A 68 12.34 6.18 10.00
CA SER A 68 12.46 7.04 11.18
C SER A 68 12.12 6.30 12.48
N TYR A 69 11.11 5.43 12.48
CA TYR A 69 10.73 4.63 13.64
C TYR A 69 11.78 3.56 13.95
N ASN A 70 12.27 2.87 12.91
CA ASN A 70 13.32 1.88 13.06
C ASN A 70 14.57 2.51 13.67
N VAL A 71 15.09 3.59 13.08
CA VAL A 71 16.34 4.23 13.54
C VAL A 71 16.16 4.97 14.86
N GLY A 72 15.02 5.64 15.05
CA GLY A 72 14.79 6.51 16.21
C GLY A 72 14.31 5.80 17.46
N TYR A 73 13.67 4.63 17.33
CA TYR A 73 13.06 3.93 18.46
C TYR A 73 13.52 2.48 18.60
N LEU A 74 13.54 1.69 17.53
CA LEU A 74 13.87 0.26 17.60
C LEU A 74 15.37 -0.02 17.60
N THR A 75 16.16 0.80 16.90
CA THR A 75 17.60 0.63 16.82
C THR A 75 18.26 1.31 18.01
N LEU A 76 19.10 0.59 18.73
CA LEU A 76 19.83 1.17 19.86
C LEU A 76 20.79 2.26 19.36
N PRO A 77 21.06 3.30 20.20
CA PRO A 77 22.07 4.30 19.86
C PRO A 77 23.44 3.65 19.73
N LEU A 78 24.26 4.14 18.78
CA LEU A 78 25.58 3.58 18.46
C LEU A 78 26.57 3.51 19.65
N THR A 79 26.30 4.27 20.71
CA THR A 79 27.10 4.30 21.93
C THR A 79 26.62 3.30 22.99
N SER A 80 25.58 2.50 22.73
CA SER A 80 25.12 1.51 23.70
C SER A 80 26.10 0.34 23.82
N LEU A 81 26.37 -0.09 25.04
CA LEU A 81 27.24 -1.25 25.30
C LEU A 81 26.61 -2.55 24.80
N GLU A 82 25.28 -2.59 24.69
CA GLU A 82 24.51 -3.70 24.15
C GLU A 82 24.81 -3.95 22.65
N CYS A 83 25.40 -2.98 21.95
CA CYS A 83 25.89 -3.17 20.59
C CYS A 83 27.27 -3.86 20.52
N LEU A 84 27.97 -4.06 21.65
CA LEU A 84 29.23 -4.81 21.69
C LEU A 84 28.95 -6.29 21.92
N VAL A 85 29.22 -7.12 20.91
CA VAL A 85 28.93 -8.56 20.88
C VAL A 85 30.21 -9.31 20.53
N ASP A 86 30.48 -10.43 21.21
CA ASP A 86 31.59 -11.34 20.92
C ASP A 86 31.11 -12.63 20.21
N GLU A 87 32.02 -13.56 19.91
CA GLU A 87 31.68 -14.80 19.19
C GLU A 87 30.75 -15.74 20.00
N ALA A 88 30.70 -15.62 21.32
CA ALA A 88 29.86 -16.43 22.20
C ALA A 88 28.53 -15.75 22.56
N ALA A 89 28.40 -14.45 22.30
CA ALA A 89 27.22 -13.67 22.65
C ALA A 89 26.05 -13.98 21.69
N ASN A 90 25.02 -14.61 22.24
CA ASN A 90 23.76 -14.83 21.55
C ASN A 90 22.98 -13.51 21.54
N VAL A 91 22.50 -13.07 20.38
CA VAL A 91 21.68 -11.85 20.29
C VAL A 91 20.44 -12.06 21.16
N ALA A 92 20.37 -11.35 22.29
CA ALA A 92 19.23 -11.44 23.18
C ALA A 92 18.00 -10.91 22.41
N VAL A 93 17.11 -11.82 22.01
CA VAL A 93 15.79 -11.47 21.50
C VAL A 93 15.02 -10.96 22.71
N VAL A 94 14.88 -9.65 22.81
CA VAL A 94 13.99 -9.04 23.81
C VAL A 94 12.57 -9.26 23.29
N ASP A 95 11.84 -10.18 23.93
CA ASP A 95 10.38 -10.37 23.76
C ASP A 95 9.60 -9.11 24.20
#